data_AF-A0AAE3G2Z9-F1
#
_entry.id   AF-A0AAE3G2Z9-F1
#
_cell.length_a   1.000
_cell.length_b   1.000
_cell.length_c   1.000
_cell.angle_alpha   90.00
_cell.angle_beta   90.00
_cell.angle_gamma   90.00
#
_symmetry.space_group_name_H-M   'P 1'
#
loop_
_entity.id
_entity.type
_entity.pdbx_description
1 polymer ?
#
loop_
_entity_poly.entity_id
_entity_poly.type
_entity_poly.pdbx_seq_one_letter_code
_entity_poly.pdbx_strand_id
1 'polypeptide(L)'
;MAFSLMGIIAVLLEFLRPFLLPLAALLLVELVLLGVLVTQRHALRLRPAARLSAGVGVASGALLALMLPAWTGAGLGQLNGVLDYASLIAAGVGLGVAVACLLYPPLQLLFRLPVTAPVGRPRTLGSVPR
;
A
#
# COMPACT_ATOMS: atom_id res chain seq x y z
N MET A 1 -32.20 20.86 8.41
CA MET A 1 -32.29 19.51 9.00
C MET A 1 -30.89 19.12 9.42
N ALA A 2 -30.67 18.83 10.71
CA ALA A 2 -29.33 18.45 11.18
C ALA A 2 -28.99 17.06 10.63
N PHE A 3 -27.96 16.98 9.78
CA PHE A 3 -27.41 15.70 9.35
C PHE A 3 -26.76 15.02 10.56
N SER A 4 -27.33 13.90 11.02
CA SER A 4 -26.73 13.10 12.08
C SER A 4 -25.48 12.38 11.55
N LEU A 5 -24.42 12.29 12.36
CA LEU A 5 -23.20 11.53 12.04
C LEU A 5 -23.53 10.11 11.58
N MET A 6 -24.51 9.46 12.23
CA MET A 6 -24.98 8.13 11.86
C MET A 6 -25.60 8.09 10.47
N GLY A 7 -26.29 9.14 10.05
CA GLY A 7 -26.85 9.27 8.70
C GLY A 7 -25.76 9.38 7.62
N ILE A 8 -24.69 10.14 7.91
CA ILE A 8 -23.53 10.25 7.02
C ILE A 8 -22.86 8.88 6.86
N ILE A 9 -22.62 8.16 7.96
CA ILE A 9 -22.01 6.82 7.94
C ILE A 9 -22.89 5.84 7.17
N ALA A 10 -24.21 5.86 7.38
CA ALA A 10 -25.14 4.98 6.68
C ALA A 10 -25.12 5.22 5.16
N VAL A 11 -25.15 6.48 4.71
CA VAL A 11 -25.05 6.82 3.29
C VAL A 11 -23.70 6.40 2.72
N LEU A 12 -22.60 6.62 3.47
CA LEU A 12 -21.27 6.22 3.06
C LEU A 12 -21.19 4.68 2.91
N LEU A 13 -21.76 3.92 3.84
CA LEU A 13 -21.80 2.47 3.79
C LEU A 13 -22.65 1.95 2.63
N GLU A 14 -23.79 2.58 2.32
CA GLU A 14 -24.61 2.19 1.17
C GLU A 14 -23.85 2.44 -0.14
N PHE A 15 -23.13 3.57 -0.24
CA PHE A 15 -22.26 3.85 -1.38
C PHE A 15 -21.09 2.86 -1.48
N LEU A 16 -20.51 2.47 -0.33
CA LEU A 16 -19.38 1.53 -0.28
C LEU A 16 -19.83 0.07 -0.47
N ARG A 17 -21.11 -0.23 -0.28
CA ARG A 17 -21.72 -1.57 -0.32
C ARG A 17 -21.30 -2.42 -1.52
N PRO A 18 -21.35 -1.95 -2.78
CA PRO A 18 -20.88 -2.73 -3.93
C PRO A 18 -19.38 -3.09 -3.85
N PHE A 19 -18.59 -2.31 -3.12
CA PHE A 19 -17.15 -2.52 -2.95
C PHE A 19 -16.78 -3.31 -1.69
N LEU A 20 -17.71 -3.49 -0.73
CA LEU A 20 -17.42 -4.18 0.53
C LEU A 20 -16.96 -5.62 0.31
N LEU A 21 -17.62 -6.35 -0.60
CA LEU A 21 -17.29 -7.76 -0.87
C LEU A 21 -15.91 -7.92 -1.52
N PRO A 22 -15.55 -7.22 -2.62
CA PRO A 22 -14.21 -7.30 -3.18
C PRO A 22 -13.14 -6.76 -2.22
N LEU A 23 -13.42 -5.72 -1.43
CA LEU A 23 -12.51 -5.21 -0.42
C LEU A 23 -12.25 -6.25 0.69
N ALA A 24 -13.30 -6.92 1.18
CA ALA A 24 -13.18 -7.99 2.17
C ALA A 24 -12.36 -9.16 1.63
N ALA A 25 -12.58 -9.57 0.38
CA ALA A 25 -11.78 -10.62 -0.27
C ALA A 25 -10.31 -10.23 -0.38
N LEU A 26 -10.02 -8.99 -0.80
CA LEU A 26 -8.66 -8.46 -0.90
C LEU A 26 -7.96 -8.44 0.48
N LEU A 27 -8.65 -7.95 1.51
CA LEU A 27 -8.15 -7.94 2.88
C LEU A 27 -7.88 -9.35 3.41
N LEU A 28 -8.73 -10.32 3.08
CA LEU A 28 -8.56 -11.71 3.48
C LEU A 28 -7.32 -12.32 2.83
N VAL A 29 -7.12 -12.09 1.53
CA VAL A 29 -5.91 -12.51 0.80
C VAL A 29 -4.66 -11.91 1.46
N GLU A 30 -4.67 -10.61 1.72
CA GLU A 30 -3.60 -9.90 2.45
C GLU A 30 -3.30 -10.52 3.82
N LEU A 31 -4.34 -10.82 4.60
CA LEU A 31 -4.18 -11.45 5.92
C LEU A 31 -3.56 -12.83 5.82
N VAL A 32 -3.94 -13.62 4.80
CA VAL A 32 -3.35 -14.93 4.53
C VAL A 32 -1.88 -14.79 4.14
N LEU A 33 -1.54 -13.85 3.24
CA LEU A 33 -0.15 -13.59 2.85
C LEU A 33 0.70 -13.16 4.05
N LEU A 34 0.16 -12.28 4.89
CA LEU A 34 0.81 -11.83 6.13
C LEU A 34 0.99 -13.00 7.11
N GLY A 35 -0.03 -13.85 7.27
CA GLY A 35 0.04 -15.06 8.10
C GLY A 35 1.13 -16.01 7.62
N VAL A 36 1.20 -16.30 6.32
CA VAL A 36 2.25 -17.12 5.68
C VAL A 36 3.63 -16.50 5.89
N LEU A 37 3.74 -15.18 5.81
CA LEU A 37 4.99 -14.46 6.05
C LEU A 37 5.48 -14.63 7.50
N VAL A 38 4.57 -14.53 8.48
CA VAL A 38 4.88 -14.66 9.91
C VAL A 38 5.22 -16.11 10.28
N THR A 39 4.46 -17.10 9.79
CA THR A 39 4.70 -18.52 10.12
C THR A 39 6.05 -19.01 9.60
N GLN A 40 6.54 -18.44 8.50
CA GLN A 40 7.80 -18.86 7.91
C GLN A 40 9.05 -18.37 8.65
N ARG A 41 8.93 -17.57 9.74
CA ARG A 41 10.05 -17.13 10.63
C ARG A 41 11.32 -16.64 9.91
N HIS A 42 11.21 -16.17 8.67
CA HIS A 42 12.37 -15.76 7.88
C HIS A 42 12.74 -14.31 8.16
N ALA A 43 14.05 -14.00 8.05
CA ALA A 43 14.58 -12.65 8.20
C ALA A 43 13.84 -11.69 7.25
N LEU A 44 12.92 -10.93 7.82
CA LEU A 44 12.10 -9.96 7.10
C LEU A 44 13.05 -8.94 6.48
N ARG A 45 13.14 -8.88 5.15
CA ARG A 45 13.82 -7.78 4.44
C ARG A 45 12.92 -6.56 4.46
N LEU A 46 12.75 -5.98 5.65
CA LEU A 46 11.83 -4.86 5.92
C LEU A 46 12.17 -3.63 5.08
N ARG A 47 13.46 -3.30 4.94
CA ARG A 47 13.92 -2.06 4.29
C ARG A 47 13.54 -1.92 2.81
N PRO A 48 13.83 -2.89 1.91
CA PRO A 48 13.50 -2.75 0.48
C PRO A 48 11.98 -2.81 0.23
N ALA A 49 11.27 -3.72 0.91
CA ALA A 49 9.82 -3.84 0.78
C ALA A 49 9.08 -2.60 1.30
N ALA A 50 9.49 -2.04 2.45
CA ALA A 50 8.92 -0.81 2.99
C ALA A 50 9.19 0.41 2.10
N ARG A 51 10.40 0.53 1.53
CA ARG A 51 10.70 1.65 0.61
C ARG A 51 9.87 1.60 -0.67
N LEU A 52 9.72 0.42 -1.26
CA LEU A 52 8.95 0.28 -2.49
C LEU A 52 7.45 0.42 -2.27
N SER A 53 6.90 -0.19 -1.22
CA SER A 53 5.49 0.01 -0.84
C SER A 53 5.19 1.47 -0.52
N ALA A 54 6.06 2.15 0.23
CA ALA A 54 5.91 3.59 0.49
C ALA A 54 5.99 4.43 -0.79
N GLY A 55 6.94 4.13 -1.69
CA GLY A 55 7.05 4.82 -2.98
C GLY A 55 5.81 4.66 -3.85
N VAL A 56 5.30 3.43 -3.98
CA VAL A 56 4.07 3.16 -4.72
C VAL A 56 2.87 3.82 -4.04
N GLY A 57 2.78 3.77 -2.71
CA GLY A 57 1.72 4.43 -1.95
C GLY A 57 1.69 5.94 -2.17
N VAL A 58 2.83 6.62 -2.10
CA VAL A 58 2.92 8.07 -2.37
C VAL A 58 2.52 8.40 -3.80
N ALA A 59 3.04 7.65 -4.79
CA ALA A 59 2.69 7.87 -6.20
C ALA A 59 1.20 7.66 -6.44
N SER A 60 0.64 6.59 -5.87
CA SER A 60 -0.79 6.25 -5.97
C SER A 60 -1.66 7.30 -5.30
N GLY A 61 -1.29 7.76 -4.10
CA GLY A 61 -2.01 8.79 -3.36
C GLY A 61 -2.03 10.12 -4.10
N ALA A 62 -0.91 10.52 -4.71
CA ALA A 62 -0.84 11.71 -5.55
C ALA A 62 -1.70 11.59 -6.81
N LEU A 63 -1.62 10.44 -7.52
CA LEU A 63 -2.46 10.14 -8.68
C LEU A 63 -3.95 10.18 -8.34
N LEU A 64 -4.34 9.55 -7.23
CA LEU A 64 -5.73 9.51 -6.78
C LEU A 64 -6.22 10.89 -6.36
N ALA A 65 -5.41 11.69 -5.65
CA ALA A 65 -5.77 13.08 -5.33
C ALA A 65 -6.02 13.92 -6.58
N LEU A 66 -5.29 13.68 -7.67
CA LEU A 66 -5.52 14.37 -8.95
C LEU A 66 -6.72 13.82 -9.74
N MET A 67 -7.00 12.53 -9.64
CA MET A 67 -8.09 11.86 -10.36
C MET A 67 -9.45 11.98 -9.66
N LEU A 68 -9.48 12.13 -8.33
CA LEU A 68 -10.70 12.24 -7.53
C LEU A 68 -11.64 13.37 -8.00
N PRO A 69 -11.17 14.60 -8.28
CA PRO A 69 -12.02 15.65 -8.84
C PRO A 69 -12.61 15.25 -10.20
N ALA A 70 -11.80 14.63 -11.07
CA ALA A 70 -12.25 14.18 -12.38
C ALA A 70 -13.33 13.08 -12.29
N TRP A 71 -13.22 12.17 -11.32
CA TRP A 71 -14.20 11.10 -11.09
C TRP A 71 -15.50 11.58 -10.46
N THR A 72 -15.42 12.57 -9.57
CA THR A 72 -16.60 13.14 -8.90
C THR A 72 -17.34 14.17 -9.76
N GLY A 73 -16.78 14.54 -10.92
CA GLY A 73 -17.30 15.61 -11.78
C GLY A 73 -17.07 17.00 -11.19
N ALA A 74 -16.34 17.10 -10.08
CA ALA A 74 -15.98 18.36 -9.46
C ALA A 74 -14.80 18.99 -10.20
N GLY A 75 -14.99 20.17 -10.78
CA GLY A 75 -13.91 20.92 -11.41
C GLY A 75 -12.92 21.47 -10.38
N LEU A 76 -11.65 21.64 -10.76
CA LEU A 76 -10.64 22.29 -9.89
C LEU A 76 -11.05 23.70 -9.46
N GLY A 77 -11.90 24.39 -10.23
CA GLY A 77 -12.47 25.69 -9.88
C GLY A 77 -13.61 25.64 -8.84
N GLN A 78 -14.05 24.45 -8.43
CA GLN A 78 -15.04 24.28 -7.36
C GLN A 78 -14.41 24.11 -5.98
N LEU A 79 -13.08 23.85 -5.90
CA LEU A 79 -12.34 23.92 -4.65
C LEU A 79 -12.20 25.39 -4.25
N ASN A 80 -13.14 25.88 -3.45
CA ASN A 80 -13.20 27.29 -3.06
C ASN A 80 -12.71 27.51 -1.61
N GLY A 81 -12.52 26.44 -0.83
CA GLY A 81 -12.09 26.52 0.56
C GLY A 81 -10.81 25.76 0.88
N VAL A 82 -10.10 26.24 1.92
CA VAL A 82 -8.99 25.51 2.56
C VAL A 82 -9.42 24.11 2.99
N LEU A 83 -10.69 23.96 3.41
CA LEU A 83 -11.27 22.68 3.80
C LEU A 83 -11.31 21.68 2.61
N ASP A 84 -11.62 22.17 1.40
CA ASP A 84 -11.71 21.32 0.20
C ASP A 84 -10.33 20.76 -0.15
N TYR A 85 -9.31 21.62 -0.16
CA TYR A 85 -7.92 21.19 -0.36
C TYR A 85 -7.43 20.26 0.75
N ALA A 86 -7.75 20.56 2.01
CA ALA A 86 -7.38 19.69 3.14
C ALA A 86 -8.03 18.31 3.02
N SER A 87 -9.30 18.24 2.63
CA SER A 87 -10.01 16.98 2.43
C SER A 87 -9.44 16.17 1.25
N LEU A 88 -9.07 16.83 0.15
CA LEU A 88 -8.46 16.18 -1.01
C LEU A 88 -7.08 15.60 -0.67
N ILE A 89 -6.25 16.37 0.04
CA ILE A 89 -4.94 15.93 0.52
C ILE A 89 -5.12 14.76 1.50
N ALA A 90 -6.03 14.88 2.47
CA ALA A 90 -6.29 13.82 3.44
C ALA A 90 -6.77 12.53 2.76
N ALA A 91 -7.64 12.62 1.75
CA ALA A 91 -8.09 11.49 0.96
C ALA A 91 -6.93 10.85 0.18
N GLY A 92 -6.10 11.65 -0.50
CA GLY A 92 -4.93 11.16 -1.22
C GLY A 92 -3.91 10.46 -0.32
N VAL A 93 -3.61 11.05 0.84
CA VAL A 93 -2.71 10.45 1.84
C VAL A 93 -3.31 9.16 2.39
N GLY A 94 -4.58 9.16 2.78
CA GLY A 94 -5.26 7.97 3.30
C GLY A 94 -5.25 6.81 2.30
N LEU A 95 -5.56 7.09 1.04
CA LEU A 95 -5.52 6.08 -0.04
C LEU A 95 -4.10 5.62 -0.34
N GLY A 96 -3.12 6.52 -0.36
CA GLY A 96 -1.72 6.16 -0.55
C GLY A 96 -1.18 5.25 0.54
N VAL A 97 -1.52 5.52 1.80
CA VAL A 97 -1.20 4.63 2.93
C VAL A 97 -1.89 3.28 2.79
N ALA A 98 -3.17 3.25 2.43
CA ALA A 98 -3.90 2.00 2.20
C ALA A 98 -3.24 1.14 1.12
N VAL A 99 -2.86 1.75 -0.02
CA VAL A 99 -2.14 1.06 -1.10
C VAL A 99 -0.77 0.55 -0.64
N ALA A 100 -0.01 1.36 0.10
CA ALA A 100 1.28 0.93 0.64
C ALA A 100 1.13 -0.29 1.56
N CYS A 101 0.13 -0.28 2.45
CA CYS A 101 -0.17 -1.41 3.33
C CYS A 101 -0.55 -2.66 2.54
N LEU A 102 -1.47 -2.53 1.58
CA LEU A 102 -1.95 -3.63 0.74
C LEU A 102 -0.86 -4.23 -0.18
N LEU A 103 0.17 -3.45 -0.52
CA LEU A 103 1.28 -3.93 -1.35
C LEU A 103 2.43 -4.49 -0.51
N TYR A 104 2.45 -4.25 0.78
CA TYR A 104 3.59 -4.59 1.62
C TYR A 104 3.81 -6.12 1.70
N PRO A 105 2.81 -6.96 2.08
CA PRO A 105 2.97 -8.41 2.08
C PRO A 105 3.38 -9.03 0.73
N PRO A 106 2.72 -8.72 -0.41
CA PRO A 106 3.10 -9.33 -1.69
C PRO A 106 4.49 -8.88 -2.16
N LEU A 107 4.86 -7.61 -1.96
CA LEU A 107 6.22 -7.15 -2.28
C LEU A 107 7.25 -7.83 -1.39
N GLN A 108 6.94 -8.02 -0.11
CA GLN A 108 7.83 -8.72 0.79
C GLN A 108 8.01 -10.19 0.41
N LEU A 109 6.98 -10.85 -0.13
CA LEU A 109 7.09 -12.19 -0.72
C LEU A 109 7.91 -12.18 -2.02
N LEU A 110 7.75 -11.17 -2.87
CA LEU A 110 8.47 -11.04 -4.14
C LEU A 110 9.98 -10.83 -3.95
N PHE A 111 10.39 -10.01 -2.99
CA PHE A 111 11.81 -9.79 -2.66
C PHE A 111 12.47 -10.98 -1.95
N ARG A 112 11.79 -12.11 -1.83
CA ARG A 112 12.36 -13.41 -1.44
C ARG A 112 13.07 -14.12 -2.58
N LEU A 113 13.03 -13.61 -3.82
CA LEU A 113 13.78 -14.22 -4.92
C LEU A 113 15.28 -14.24 -4.58
N PRO A 114 15.95 -15.40 -4.73
CA PRO A 114 17.29 -15.64 -4.26
C PRO A 114 18.25 -14.65 -4.92
N VAL A 115 18.91 -13.82 -4.10
CA VAL A 115 20.22 -13.32 -4.49
C VAL A 115 21.05 -14.59 -4.70
N THR A 116 21.44 -14.79 -5.95
CA THR A 116 22.42 -15.76 -6.40
C THR A 116 23.37 -16.16 -5.27
N ALA A 117 23.48 -17.47 -5.05
CA ALA A 117 24.42 -18.07 -4.12
C ALA A 117 25.76 -17.30 -4.16
N PRO A 118 26.43 -17.09 -3.02
CA PRO A 118 27.68 -16.35 -2.98
C PRO A 118 28.61 -16.92 -4.04
N VAL A 119 28.85 -16.15 -5.11
CA VAL A 119 29.86 -16.45 -6.11
C VAL A 119 31.12 -16.71 -5.31
N GLY A 120 31.59 -17.95 -5.43
CA GLY A 120 32.53 -18.56 -4.51
C GLY A 120 33.64 -17.58 -4.14
N ARG A 121 33.90 -17.47 -2.83
CA ARG A 121 35.22 -17.01 -2.41
C ARG A 121 36.23 -17.84 -3.20
N PRO A 122 37.14 -17.22 -3.99
CA PRO A 122 38.25 -17.96 -4.53
C PRO A 122 38.97 -18.60 -3.33
N ARG A 123 39.00 -19.94 -3.33
CA ARG A 123 39.84 -20.72 -2.44
C ARG A 123 41.22 -20.07 -2.50
N THR A 124 41.65 -19.47 -1.39
CA THR A 124 43.04 -19.10 -1.19
C THR A 124 43.82 -20.41 -1.32
N LEU A 125 44.42 -20.62 -2.49
CA LEU A 125 45.35 -21.71 -2.74
C LEU A 125 46.43 -21.59 -1.68
N GLY A 126 46.46 -22.59 -0.80
CA GLY A 126 47.50 -22.76 0.19
C GLY A 126 48.85 -22.70 -0.51
N SER A 127 49.70 -21.85 0.04
CA SER A 127 51.13 -21.82 -0.16
C SER A 127 51.70 -23.23 -0.19
N VAL A 128 52.31 -23.59 -1.32
CA VAL A 128 53.19 -24.76 -1.44
C VAL A 128 54.41 -24.53 -0.53
N PRO A 129 54.69 -25.41 0.45
CA PRO A 129 55.94 -25.36 1.17
C PRO A 129 57.08 -25.90 0.28
N ARG A 130 58.06 -25.02 0.07
CA ARG A 130 59.47 -25.17 -0.36
C ARG A 130 59.90 -26.45 -1.07
#